data_AF-A0A7J6N3R0-F1
#
_entry.id   AF-A0A7J6N3R0-F1
#
_cell.length_a   1.000
_cell.length_b   1.000
_cell.length_c   1.000
_cell.angle_alpha   90.00
_cell.angle_beta   90.00
_cell.angle_gamma   90.00
#
_symmetry.space_group_name_H-M   'P 1'
#
loop_
_entity.id
_entity.type
_entity.pdbx_description
1 polymer ?
#
loop_
_entity_poly.entity_id
_entity_poly.type
_entity_poly.pdbx_seq_one_letter_code
_entity_poly.pdbx_strand_id
1 'polypeptide(L)'
;MDGCRWDYEEMVLEDQEPGVMYVNAPTIHFVPCKNYKIDPEQYSCPLYKTSVRAGTLSTTGHSTNFVLAIEMDTNKPKDHWVLRGAALLTMLND
;
A
#
# COMPACT_ATOMS: atom_id res chain seq x y z
N MET A 1 3.61 6.51 -1.05
CA MET A 1 2.21 6.24 -0.70
C MET A 1 1.35 7.20 -1.49
N ASP A 2 0.27 6.69 -2.04
CA ASP A 2 -0.68 7.39 -2.92
C ASP A 2 -2.09 7.09 -2.42
N GLY A 3 -2.91 8.11 -2.20
CA GLY A 3 -4.25 7.98 -1.60
C GLY A 3 -4.26 7.79 -0.07
N CYS A 4 -3.08 7.74 0.57
CA CYS A 4 -2.90 7.68 2.03
C CYS A 4 -1.53 8.22 2.46
N ARG A 5 -1.36 8.47 3.75
CA ARG A 5 -0.07 8.73 4.41
C ARG A 5 0.13 7.79 5.60
N TRP A 6 1.36 7.77 6.10
CA TRP A 6 1.67 7.15 7.38
C TRP A 6 1.78 8.22 8.46
N ASP A 7 1.06 8.01 9.56
CA ASP A 7 1.21 8.79 10.78
C ASP A 7 2.32 8.15 11.63
N TYR A 8 3.38 8.91 11.91
CA TYR A 8 4.50 8.43 12.73
C TYR A 8 4.25 8.58 14.24
N GLU A 9 3.27 9.38 14.65
CA GLU A 9 2.89 9.53 16.06
C GLU A 9 2.03 8.34 16.48
N GLU A 10 0.97 8.07 15.71
CA GLU A 10 0.01 6.99 15.98
C GLU A 10 0.42 5.65 15.34
N MET A 11 1.41 5.64 14.44
CA MET A 11 1.90 4.45 13.73
C MET A 11 0.79 3.72 12.96
N VAL A 12 -0.04 4.49 12.24
CA VAL A 12 -1.17 3.99 11.44
C VAL A 12 -1.31 4.73 10.11
N LEU A 13 -2.12 4.18 9.20
CA LEU A 13 -2.56 4.89 8.00
C LEU A 13 -3.50 6.05 8.34
N GLU A 14 -3.24 7.19 7.71
CA GLU A 14 -4.06 8.40 7.79
C GLU A 14 -4.31 9.00 6.39
N ASP A 15 -5.32 9.85 6.29
CA ASP A 15 -5.66 10.59 5.08
C ASP A 15 -4.50 11.51 4.65
N GLN A 16 -4.27 11.70 3.35
CA GLN A 16 -3.22 12.62 2.88
C GLN A 16 -3.54 14.08 3.20
N GLU A 17 -2.49 14.89 3.39
CA GLU A 17 -2.64 16.34 3.51
C GLU A 17 -3.12 16.96 2.18
N PRO A 18 -3.95 18.02 2.22
CA PRO A 18 -4.40 18.69 1.01
C PRO A 18 -3.24 19.15 0.11
N GLY A 19 -3.32 18.81 -1.18
CA GLY A 19 -2.30 19.17 -2.17
C GLY A 19 -1.05 18.29 -2.18
N VAL A 20 -0.95 17.30 -1.29
CA VAL A 20 0.16 16.33 -1.26
C VAL A 20 -0.24 15.06 -2.01
N MET A 21 0.28 14.92 -3.24
CA MET A 21 -0.03 13.77 -4.10
C MET A 21 0.62 12.48 -3.59
N TYR A 22 1.86 12.57 -3.13
CA TYR A 22 2.65 11.41 -2.69
C TYR A 22 3.40 11.72 -1.41
N VAL A 23 3.51 10.72 -0.55
CA VAL A 23 4.37 10.77 0.64
C VAL A 23 5.24 9.53 0.74
N ASN A 24 6.37 9.63 1.42
CA ASN A 24 7.22 8.47 1.67
C ASN A 24 6.52 7.50 2.63
N ALA A 25 6.64 6.20 2.33
CA ALA A 25 6.25 5.15 3.26
C ALA A 25 7.22 5.09 4.44
N PRO A 26 6.81 4.56 5.61
CA PRO A 26 7.75 4.23 6.66
C PRO A 26 8.74 3.18 6.17
N THR A 27 9.85 3.00 6.90
CA THR A 27 10.75 1.88 6.63
C THR A 27 10.03 0.56 6.91
N ILE A 28 9.94 -0.30 5.90
CA ILE A 28 9.27 -1.61 5.99
C ILE A 28 10.35 -2.68 6.10
N HIS A 29 10.32 -3.45 7.20
CA HIS A 29 11.24 -4.56 7.45
C HIS A 29 10.52 -5.89 7.24
N PHE A 30 10.89 -6.62 6.19
CA PHE A 30 10.32 -7.94 5.91
C PHE A 30 11.05 -9.03 6.70
N VAL A 31 10.32 -9.68 7.61
CA VAL A 31 10.83 -10.82 8.38
C VAL A 31 10.15 -12.10 7.87
N PRO A 32 10.91 -13.04 7.27
CA PRO A 32 10.34 -14.30 6.81
C PRO A 32 9.74 -15.10 7.97
N CYS A 33 8.48 -15.51 7.82
CA CYS A 33 7.76 -16.30 8.81
C CYS A 33 6.95 -17.41 8.13
N LYS A 34 6.80 -18.55 8.81
CA LYS A 34 5.96 -19.66 8.35
C LYS A 34 4.56 -19.48 8.93
N ASN A 35 3.54 -19.76 8.13
CA ASN A 35 2.13 -19.71 8.53
C ASN A 35 1.70 -18.35 9.10
N TYR A 36 2.20 -17.27 8.49
CA TYR A 36 1.76 -15.92 8.82
C TYR A 36 0.23 -15.82 8.69
N LYS A 37 -0.41 -15.24 9.71
CA LYS A 37 -1.84 -14.97 9.71
C LYS A 37 -2.02 -13.47 9.57
N ILE A 38 -2.70 -13.07 8.50
CA ILE A 38 -3.07 -11.68 8.28
C ILE A 38 -4.08 -11.28 9.36
N ASP A 39 -3.83 -10.14 10.00
CA ASP A 39 -4.81 -9.54 10.89
C ASP A 39 -5.99 -8.99 10.07
N PRO A 40 -7.24 -9.42 10.32
CA PRO A 40 -8.40 -8.92 9.59
C PRO A 40 -8.69 -7.43 9.78
N GLU A 41 -8.13 -6.79 10.82
CA GLU A 41 -8.28 -5.36 11.10
C GLU A 41 -7.31 -4.51 10.27
N GLN A 42 -6.18 -5.09 9.85
CA GLN A 42 -5.19 -4.39 9.02
C GLN A 42 -5.68 -4.20 7.59
N TYR A 43 -5.26 -3.10 6.98
CA TYR A 43 -5.47 -2.89 5.55
C TYR A 43 -4.35 -3.56 4.75
N SER A 44 -4.72 -4.49 3.87
CA SER A 44 -3.79 -5.10 2.90
C SER A 44 -3.51 -4.12 1.76
N CYS A 45 -2.55 -3.23 1.97
CA CYS A 45 -2.19 -2.14 1.07
C CYS A 45 -1.38 -2.65 -0.12
N PRO A 46 -1.87 -2.52 -1.37
CA PRO A 46 -1.16 -3.04 -2.54
C PRO A 46 0.10 -2.21 -2.85
N LEU A 47 1.21 -2.88 -3.13
CA LEU A 47 2.45 -2.29 -3.62
C LEU A 47 2.55 -2.49 -5.15
N TYR A 48 2.66 -1.37 -5.87
CA TYR A 48 2.88 -1.36 -7.31
C TYR A 48 4.25 -0.81 -7.68
N LYS A 49 4.72 -1.16 -8.88
CA LYS A 49 5.97 -0.60 -9.42
C LYS A 49 5.81 0.86 -9.82
N THR A 50 4.71 1.20 -10.49
CA THR A 50 4.44 2.54 -11.06
C THR A 50 3.07 3.08 -10.66
N SER A 51 2.92 4.41 -10.65
CA SER A 51 1.68 5.09 -10.22
C SER A 51 0.49 4.90 -11.16
N VAL A 52 0.72 4.52 -12.42
CA VAL A 52 -0.35 4.22 -13.39
C VAL A 52 -1.10 2.94 -13.00
N ARG A 53 -0.48 2.04 -12.21
CA ARG A 53 -1.07 0.77 -11.73
C ARG A 53 -1.62 -0.15 -12.83
N ALA A 54 -1.32 0.15 -14.09
CA ALA A 54 -1.59 -0.69 -15.23
C ALA A 54 -0.35 -1.53 -15.52
N GLY A 55 -0.57 -2.80 -15.86
CA GLY A 55 0.46 -3.71 -16.33
C GLY A 55 -0.19 -4.77 -17.21
N THR A 56 0.59 -5.37 -18.11
CA THR A 56 0.16 -6.58 -18.80
C THR A 56 0.17 -7.75 -17.82
N LEU A 57 -0.76 -8.70 -17.98
CA LEU A 57 -0.62 -10.00 -17.34
C LEU A 57 0.60 -10.70 -17.95
N SER A 58 1.49 -11.21 -17.12
CA SER A 58 2.55 -12.11 -17.55
C SER A 58 1.98 -13.45 -18.01
N THR A 59 2.82 -14.27 -18.66
CA THR A 59 2.47 -15.64 -19.08
C THR A 59 2.05 -16.55 -17.92
N THR A 60 2.36 -16.19 -16.68
CA THR A 60 1.94 -16.89 -15.45
C THR A 60 0.71 -16.25 -14.78
N GLY A 61 0.07 -15.25 -15.40
CA GLY A 61 -1.13 -14.59 -14.89
C GLY A 61 -0.87 -13.50 -13.83
N HIS A 62 0.38 -13.34 -13.38
CA HIS A 62 0.75 -12.27 -12.46
C HIS A 62 0.89 -10.94 -13.18
N SER A 63 0.36 -9.87 -12.61
CA SER A 63 0.54 -8.51 -13.13
C SER A 63 2.02 -8.14 -13.15
N THR A 64 2.46 -7.52 -14.24
CA THR A 64 3.81 -6.97 -14.36
C THR A 64 4.06 -5.78 -13.44
N ASN A 65 3.00 -5.17 -12.89
CA ASN A 65 3.07 -3.97 -12.06
C ASN A 65 2.79 -4.24 -10.57
N PHE A 66 1.94 -5.20 -10.23
CA PHE A 66 1.72 -5.58 -8.82
C PHE A 66 2.93 -6.34 -8.27
N VAL A 67 3.38 -5.98 -7.06
CA VAL A 67 4.51 -6.62 -6.39
C VAL A 67 4.00 -7.56 -5.30
N LEU A 68 3.35 -7.01 -4.29
CA LEU A 68 2.74 -7.73 -3.16
C LEU A 68 1.80 -6.79 -2.41
N ALA A 69 1.01 -7.31 -1.47
CA ALA A 69 0.25 -6.50 -0.53
C ALA A 69 0.97 -6.46 0.81
N ILE A 70 0.98 -5.30 1.46
CA ILE A 70 1.60 -5.05 2.76
C ILE A 70 0.52 -4.69 3.75
N GLU A 71 0.47 -5.41 4.85
CA GLU A 71 -0.45 -5.21 5.96
C GLU A 71 -0.05 -3.93 6.71
N MET A 72 -0.94 -2.96 6.71
CA MET A 72 -0.73 -1.66 7.33
C MET A 72 -1.79 -1.42 8.39
N ASP A 73 -1.35 -1.00 9.58
CA ASP A 73 -2.25 -0.66 10.68
C ASP A 73 -3.10 0.57 10.33
N THR A 74 -4.34 0.58 10.81
CA THR A 74 -5.26 1.69 10.56
C THR A 74 -6.36 1.79 11.60
N ASN A 75 -6.77 3.02 11.91
CA ASN A 75 -7.94 3.31 12.74
C ASN A 75 -9.23 3.48 11.93
N LYS A 76 -9.18 3.33 10.59
CA LYS A 76 -10.35 3.44 9.71
C LYS A 76 -10.70 2.06 9.13
N PRO A 77 -11.98 1.79 8.80
CA PRO A 77 -12.35 0.54 8.14
C PRO A 77 -11.56 0.35 6.84
N LYS A 78 -11.11 -0.88 6.56
CA LYS A 78 -10.35 -1.22 5.34
C LYS A 78 -10.98 -0.70 4.03
N ASP A 79 -12.31 -0.72 3.95
CA ASP A 79 -13.05 -0.27 2.76
C ASP A 79 -12.83 1.21 2.47
N HIS A 80 -12.53 2.03 3.48
CA HIS A 80 -12.13 3.43 3.30
C HIS A 80 -10.91 3.55 2.39
N TRP A 81 -9.90 2.72 2.65
CA TRP A 81 -8.65 2.72 1.89
C TRP A 81 -8.79 2.08 0.51
N VAL A 82 -9.62 1.04 0.40
CA VAL A 82 -9.98 0.44 -0.89
C VAL A 82 -10.66 1.48 -1.78
N LEU A 83 -11.66 2.20 -1.26
CA LEU A 83 -12.41 3.21 -2.01
C LEU A 83 -11.54 4.42 -2.41
N ARG A 84 -10.57 4.79 -1.58
CA ARG A 84 -9.58 5.82 -1.90
C ARG A 84 -8.53 5.38 -2.91
N GLY A 85 -8.46 4.08 -3.21
CA GLY A 85 -7.37 3.52 -4.00
C GLY A 85 -6.02 3.74 -3.31
N ALA A 86 -5.96 3.64 -1.98
CA ALA A 86 -4.72 3.79 -1.24
C ALA A 86 -3.71 2.68 -1.64
N ALA A 87 -2.49 3.07 -1.99
CA ALA A 87 -1.45 2.12 -2.39
C ALA A 87 -0.03 2.60 -2.06
N LEU A 88 0.90 1.64 -2.09
CA LEU A 88 2.33 1.87 -2.07
C LEU A 88 2.88 1.82 -3.49
N LEU A 89 3.92 2.62 -3.75
CA LEU A 89 4.57 2.73 -5.05
C LEU A 89 6.08 2.63 -4.85
N THR A 90 6.77 1.82 -5.66
CA THR A 90 8.24 1.78 -5.64
C THR A 90 8.87 2.91 -6.44
N MET A 91 8.17 3.41 -7.46
CA MET A 91 8.62 4.48 -8.34
C MET A 91 7.45 5.43 -8.62
N LEU A 92 7.73 6.72 -8.60
CA LEU A 92 6.83 7.74 -9.14
C LEU A 92 7.08 7.86 -10.64
N ASN A 93 6.03 8.21 -11.39
CA ASN A 93 6.21 8.54 -12.81
C ASN A 93 6.65 10.01 -12.91
N ASP A 94 7.62 10.28 -13.79
CA ASP A 94 7.99 11.64 -14.22
C ASP A 94 6.92 12.25 -15.15
#